data_AF-A0A1R2AMU6-F1
#
_entry.id   AF-A0A1R2AMU6-F1
#
_cell.length_a   1.000
_cell.length_b   1.000
_cell.length_c   1.000
_cell.angle_alpha   90.00
_cell.angle_beta   90.00
_cell.angle_gamma   90.00
#
_symmetry.space_group_name_H-M   'P 1'
#
loop_
_entity.id
_entity.type
_entity.pdbx_description
1 polymer ?
#
loop_
_entity_poly.entity_id
_entity_poly.type
_entity_poly.pdbx_seq_one_letter_code
_entity_poly.pdbx_strand_id
1 'polypeptide(L)'
;MLIFIFAFTSLVLSEELCPVYNCGTEAIGVCASKEDGSITLNQIGCTATTFCKLASISDWYLNGGSYFYCEEFPDTDESTDDVKCGTRNKNEMLLDDIHPKRCNTTDDCVLKNSQKSECLCAMDGYSYCQPKWGSEVFDLFWEYCDSSSDNVVSHEMWNYWSELQNHYNYYIAAPDCAMNIFYELQPLVSVPEGAWEIIVAGVIAWIV
;
A
#
# COMPACT_ATOMS: atom_id res chain seq x y z
N MET A 1 55.72 -15.23 -18.85
CA MET A 1 54.43 -14.83 -19.43
C MET A 1 53.37 -15.10 -18.36
N LEU A 2 52.92 -14.07 -17.63
CA LEU A 2 52.00 -14.18 -16.50
C LEU A 2 50.58 -13.96 -17.03
N ILE A 3 49.73 -14.98 -16.92
CA ILE A 3 48.31 -14.93 -17.31
C ILE A 3 47.53 -14.45 -16.08
N PHE A 4 47.07 -13.21 -16.10
CA PHE A 4 46.11 -12.69 -15.12
C PHE A 4 44.71 -13.19 -15.51
N ILE A 5 44.19 -14.17 -14.77
CA ILE A 5 42.78 -14.57 -14.86
C ILE A 5 42.00 -13.56 -14.00
N PHE A 6 41.39 -12.56 -14.64
CA PHE A 6 40.37 -11.74 -14.01
C PHE A 6 39.11 -12.61 -13.86
N ALA A 7 38.91 -13.19 -12.68
CA ALA A 7 37.63 -13.72 -12.30
C ALA A 7 36.66 -12.55 -12.16
N PHE A 8 35.88 -12.28 -13.20
CA PHE A 8 34.67 -11.49 -13.10
C PHE A 8 33.70 -12.30 -12.24
N THR A 9 33.75 -12.08 -10.92
CA THR A 9 32.60 -12.37 -10.06
C THR A 9 31.50 -11.43 -10.52
N SER A 10 30.63 -11.93 -11.38
CA SER A 10 29.34 -11.33 -11.66
C SER A 10 28.65 -11.15 -10.32
N LEU A 11 28.67 -9.93 -9.77
CA LEU A 11 27.68 -9.55 -8.78
C LEU A 11 26.35 -9.68 -9.53
N VAL A 12 25.68 -10.82 -9.33
CA VAL A 12 24.25 -10.89 -9.56
C VAL A 12 23.71 -9.95 -8.49
N LEU A 13 23.48 -8.69 -8.88
CA LEU A 13 22.58 -7.81 -8.16
C LEU A 13 21.28 -8.63 -8.08
N SER A 14 21.00 -9.17 -6.90
CA SER A 14 19.72 -9.78 -6.62
C SER A 14 18.72 -8.65 -6.80
N GLU A 15 18.06 -8.59 -7.95
CA GLU A 15 16.81 -7.87 -8.06
C GLU A 15 15.96 -8.41 -6.91
N GLU A 16 15.54 -7.53 -6.00
CA GLU A 16 14.60 -7.91 -4.94
C GLU A 16 13.32 -8.34 -5.64
N LEU A 17 13.19 -9.66 -5.84
CA LEU A 17 12.02 -10.27 -6.44
C LEU A 17 10.85 -10.06 -5.48
N CYS A 18 9.97 -9.14 -5.84
CA CYS A 18 8.71 -8.94 -5.12
C CYS A 18 7.90 -10.24 -5.16
N PRO A 19 7.42 -10.75 -4.00
CA PRO A 19 6.59 -11.93 -4.00
C PRO A 19 5.28 -11.68 -4.73
N VAL A 20 4.83 -12.67 -5.50
CA VAL A 20 3.47 -12.70 -6.03
C VAL A 20 2.54 -13.28 -4.97
N TYR A 21 1.44 -12.58 -4.71
CA TYR A 21 0.42 -13.01 -3.77
C TYR A 21 -0.71 -13.69 -4.52
N ASN A 22 -1.06 -14.89 -4.09
CA ASN A 22 -2.18 -15.65 -4.59
C ASN A 22 -3.16 -15.91 -3.46
N CYS A 23 -4.43 -16.06 -3.80
CA CYS A 23 -5.41 -16.50 -2.83
C CYS A 23 -5.52 -18.02 -2.84
N GLY A 24 -5.59 -18.62 -1.65
CA GLY A 24 -5.76 -20.06 -1.50
C GLY A 24 -6.45 -20.42 -0.19
N THR A 25 -6.37 -21.70 0.18
CA THR A 25 -7.03 -22.22 1.37
C THR A 25 -6.00 -22.93 2.23
N GLU A 26 -5.90 -22.50 3.48
CA GLU A 26 -5.01 -23.08 4.50
C GLU A 26 -5.79 -23.47 5.75
N ALA A 27 -5.11 -24.08 6.73
CA ALA A 27 -5.71 -24.37 8.02
C ALA A 27 -6.17 -23.10 8.75
N ILE A 28 -7.24 -23.20 9.57
CA ILE A 28 -7.73 -22.09 10.41
C ILE A 28 -6.60 -21.58 11.31
N GLY A 29 -6.43 -20.26 11.38
CA GLY A 29 -5.36 -19.61 12.16
C GLY A 29 -4.04 -19.47 11.41
N VAL A 30 -3.94 -19.99 10.18
CA VAL A 30 -2.87 -19.64 9.23
C VAL A 30 -3.32 -18.43 8.43
N CYS A 31 -2.53 -17.37 8.47
CA CYS A 31 -2.73 -16.17 7.68
C CYS A 31 -2.26 -16.36 6.23
N ALA A 32 -1.04 -16.86 6.06
CA ALA A 32 -0.42 -17.08 4.77
C ALA A 32 0.57 -18.25 4.80
N SER A 33 0.88 -18.80 3.63
CA SER A 33 1.97 -19.76 3.42
C SER A 33 2.89 -19.26 2.31
N LYS A 34 4.15 -19.72 2.29
CA LYS A 34 5.10 -19.38 1.22
C LYS A 34 5.61 -20.62 0.51
N GLU A 35 5.59 -20.57 -0.82
CA GLU A 35 6.05 -21.63 -1.72
C GLU A 35 6.64 -20.99 -2.99
N ASP A 36 7.82 -21.44 -3.40
CA ASP A 36 8.47 -21.05 -4.67
C ASP A 36 8.53 -19.54 -4.97
N GLY A 37 8.80 -18.71 -3.95
CA GLY A 37 8.90 -17.25 -4.08
C GLY A 37 7.55 -16.54 -4.20
N SER A 38 6.46 -17.23 -3.88
CA SER A 38 5.11 -16.69 -3.82
C SER A 38 4.54 -16.78 -2.41
N ILE A 39 3.53 -15.96 -2.14
CA ILE A 39 2.76 -15.96 -0.90
C ILE A 39 1.33 -16.40 -1.22
N THR A 40 0.85 -17.45 -0.56
CA THR A 40 -0.56 -17.86 -0.62
C THR A 40 -1.29 -17.32 0.60
N LEU A 41 -2.19 -16.37 0.39
CA LEU A 41 -3.07 -15.81 1.41
C LEU A 41 -4.24 -16.74 1.68
N ASN A 42 -4.51 -17.02 2.96
CA ASN A 42 -5.59 -17.90 3.34
C ASN A 42 -6.95 -17.18 3.26
N GLN A 43 -7.77 -17.52 2.27
CA GLN A 43 -9.12 -16.97 2.09
C GLN A 43 -10.09 -17.34 3.22
N ILE A 44 -9.83 -18.42 3.96
CA ILE A 44 -10.60 -18.71 5.18
C ILE A 44 -10.37 -17.61 6.23
N GLY A 45 -9.20 -16.98 6.17
CA GLY A 45 -8.81 -15.89 7.04
C GLY A 45 -8.50 -16.33 8.46
N CYS A 46 -8.46 -15.34 9.32
CA CYS A 46 -8.20 -15.49 10.74
C CYS A 46 -9.50 -15.69 11.53
N THR A 47 -9.39 -16.19 12.77
CA THR A 47 -10.54 -16.28 13.66
C THR A 47 -11.00 -14.89 14.11
N ALA A 48 -12.20 -14.77 14.68
CA ALA A 48 -12.80 -13.48 15.06
C ALA A 48 -11.97 -12.61 16.03
N THR A 49 -10.96 -13.18 16.71
CA THR A 49 -10.10 -12.47 17.67
C THR A 49 -8.66 -12.31 17.19
N THR A 50 -8.41 -12.61 15.91
CA THR A 50 -7.07 -12.64 15.32
C THR A 50 -7.09 -12.05 13.92
N PHE A 51 -5.95 -11.57 13.42
CA PHE A 51 -5.85 -10.92 12.11
C PHE A 51 -4.51 -11.20 11.42
N CYS A 52 -4.43 -10.80 10.15
CA CYS A 52 -3.18 -10.77 9.39
C CYS A 52 -2.63 -9.36 9.37
N LYS A 53 -1.39 -9.18 9.85
CA LYS A 53 -0.70 -7.90 9.79
C LYS A 53 0.17 -7.82 8.54
N LEU A 54 -0.14 -6.89 7.64
CA LEU A 54 0.62 -6.65 6.42
C LEU A 54 2.06 -6.23 6.75
N ALA A 55 2.27 -5.38 7.76
CA ALA A 55 3.62 -4.97 8.15
C ALA A 55 4.53 -6.14 8.59
N SER A 56 3.96 -7.20 9.16
CA SER A 56 4.69 -8.38 9.61
C SER A 56 5.03 -9.34 8.46
N ILE A 57 4.27 -9.31 7.35
CA ILE A 57 4.41 -10.34 6.31
C ILE A 57 5.72 -10.21 5.53
N SER A 58 6.25 -9.00 5.37
CA SER A 58 7.52 -8.77 4.66
C SER A 58 8.70 -9.40 5.41
N ASP A 59 8.81 -9.17 6.73
CA ASP A 59 9.85 -9.79 7.55
C ASP A 59 9.69 -11.32 7.61
N TRP A 60 8.46 -11.81 7.78
CA TRP A 60 8.18 -13.24 7.75
C TRP A 60 8.54 -13.90 6.40
N TYR A 61 8.28 -13.21 5.28
CA TYR A 61 8.60 -13.75 3.96
C TYR A 61 10.11 -13.98 3.82
N LEU A 62 10.91 -13.01 4.26
CA LEU A 62 12.38 -13.09 4.18
C LEU A 62 13.00 -14.03 5.23
N ASN A 63 12.52 -13.99 6.47
CA ASN A 63 13.20 -14.60 7.62
C ASN A 63 12.39 -15.72 8.33
N GLY A 64 11.10 -15.83 8.02
CA GLY A 64 10.18 -16.75 8.69
C GLY A 64 10.17 -18.18 8.15
N GLY A 65 9.35 -19.02 8.77
CA GLY A 65 9.08 -20.40 8.33
C GLY A 65 8.08 -20.49 7.17
N SER A 66 7.60 -21.69 6.86
CA SER A 66 6.65 -21.94 5.76
C SER A 66 5.27 -21.32 5.94
N TYR A 67 4.86 -21.07 7.20
CA TYR A 67 3.54 -20.56 7.54
C TYR A 67 3.66 -19.26 8.35
N PHE A 68 2.80 -18.31 8.02
CA PHE A 68 2.53 -17.10 8.78
C PHE A 68 1.22 -17.32 9.52
N TYR A 69 1.25 -17.26 10.84
CA TYR A 69 0.06 -17.47 11.67
C TYR A 69 -0.62 -16.14 11.98
N CYS A 70 -1.92 -16.17 12.21
CA CYS A 70 -2.68 -14.99 12.61
C CYS A 70 -2.19 -14.44 13.96
N GLU A 71 -2.20 -13.13 14.10
CA GLU A 71 -1.80 -12.40 15.31
C GLU A 71 -3.05 -11.96 16.10
N GLU A 72 -2.92 -11.77 17.42
CA GLU A 72 -4.00 -11.22 18.26
C GLU A 72 -4.14 -9.72 18.01
N PHE A 73 -5.38 -9.21 17.92
CA PHE A 73 -5.65 -7.79 17.72
C PHE A 73 -4.85 -6.91 18.68
N PRO A 74 -4.21 -5.83 18.20
CA PRO A 74 -3.56 -4.90 19.09
C PRO A 74 -4.62 -4.24 19.97
N ASP A 75 -4.29 -4.01 21.24
CA ASP A 75 -5.08 -3.11 22.09
C ASP A 75 -4.94 -1.69 21.51
N THR A 76 -5.91 -1.25 20.71
CA THR A 76 -5.91 0.08 20.12
C THR A 76 -6.79 1.00 20.93
N ASP A 77 -6.17 2.02 21.54
CA ASP A 77 -6.89 3.23 21.92
C ASP A 77 -7.23 3.98 20.62
N GLU A 78 -8.42 3.71 20.07
CA GLU A 78 -8.93 4.43 18.92
C GLU A 78 -9.25 5.86 19.34
N SER A 79 -8.42 6.80 18.90
CA SER A 79 -8.78 8.22 18.97
C SER A 79 -9.98 8.45 18.05
N THR A 80 -10.98 9.15 18.55
CA THR A 80 -12.14 9.56 17.74
C THR A 80 -12.06 11.03 17.34
N ASP A 81 -10.93 11.69 17.60
CA ASP A 81 -10.79 13.12 17.40
C ASP A 81 -10.61 13.48 15.92
N ASP A 82 -11.26 14.56 15.49
CA ASP A 82 -11.10 15.13 14.16
C ASP A 82 -9.65 15.56 13.92
N VAL A 83 -9.17 15.38 12.68
CA VAL A 83 -7.79 15.62 12.28
C VAL A 83 -7.70 16.81 11.35
N LYS A 84 -6.75 17.71 11.62
CA LYS A 84 -6.48 18.87 10.76
C LYS A 84 -5.65 18.46 9.53
N CYS A 85 -6.14 18.77 8.32
CA CYS A 85 -5.58 18.25 7.07
C CYS A 85 -4.17 18.77 6.67
N GLY A 86 -3.64 19.78 7.35
CA GLY A 86 -2.35 20.37 6.97
C GLY A 86 -2.42 21.21 5.69
N THR A 87 -1.36 21.17 4.87
CA THR A 87 -1.26 21.95 3.63
C THR A 87 -0.72 21.09 2.51
N ARG A 88 -1.41 21.11 1.36
CA ARG A 88 -1.01 20.36 0.18
C ARG A 88 0.22 20.96 -0.50
N ASN A 89 1.23 20.13 -0.76
CA ASN A 89 2.36 20.48 -1.62
C ASN A 89 2.23 19.84 -3.01
N LYS A 90 1.68 20.56 -3.98
CA LYS A 90 1.50 20.05 -5.36
C LYS A 90 2.81 19.70 -6.09
N ASN A 91 3.97 20.12 -5.58
CA ASN A 91 5.25 19.71 -6.17
C ASN A 91 5.66 18.26 -5.80
N GLU A 92 4.85 17.56 -5.01
CA GLU A 92 5.05 16.13 -4.68
C GLU A 92 4.36 15.18 -5.67
N MET A 93 3.80 15.69 -6.78
CA MET A 93 3.43 14.86 -7.92
C MET A 93 4.68 14.24 -8.57
N LEU A 94 4.50 13.10 -9.24
CA LEU A 94 5.52 12.54 -10.12
C LEU A 94 5.94 13.57 -11.17
N LEU A 95 7.24 13.63 -11.44
CA LEU A 95 7.80 14.48 -12.49
C LEU A 95 7.29 14.03 -13.86
N ASP A 96 7.33 12.71 -14.07
CA ASP A 96 6.91 12.02 -15.28
C ASP A 96 5.91 10.90 -14.90
N ASP A 97 4.82 10.81 -15.67
CA ASP A 97 3.69 9.87 -15.52
C ASP A 97 2.70 10.20 -14.38
N ILE A 98 1.70 9.33 -14.19
CA ILE A 98 0.71 9.36 -13.10
C ILE A 98 0.71 8.03 -12.33
N HIS A 99 0.19 8.03 -11.11
CA HIS A 99 0.00 6.79 -10.37
C HIS A 99 -1.15 5.94 -10.95
N PRO A 100 -1.05 4.60 -10.93
CA PRO A 100 0.09 3.83 -10.43
C PRO A 100 1.25 3.78 -11.45
N LYS A 101 2.46 4.17 -11.02
CA LYS A 101 3.67 4.12 -11.85
C LYS A 101 4.56 2.96 -11.41
N ARG A 102 4.87 2.04 -12.32
CA ARG A 102 5.84 0.96 -12.07
C ARG A 102 7.26 1.51 -11.98
N CYS A 103 8.07 0.89 -11.15
CA CYS A 103 9.48 1.25 -10.97
C CYS A 103 10.34 0.00 -10.80
N ASN A 104 11.61 0.12 -11.18
CA ASN A 104 12.64 -0.87 -10.84
C ASN A 104 13.47 -0.38 -9.65
N THR A 105 13.63 0.94 -9.51
CA THR A 105 14.33 1.58 -8.40
C THR A 105 13.65 2.89 -8.01
N THR A 106 14.01 3.41 -6.85
CA THR A 106 13.63 4.75 -6.37
C THR A 106 13.99 5.87 -7.35
N ASP A 107 14.96 5.65 -8.26
CA ASP A 107 15.36 6.62 -9.28
C ASP A 107 14.29 6.81 -10.37
N ASP A 108 13.36 5.87 -10.53
CA ASP A 108 12.24 5.98 -11.46
C ASP A 108 11.09 6.86 -10.88
N CYS A 109 11.14 7.13 -9.57
CA CYS A 109 10.09 7.78 -8.79
C CYS A 109 10.41 9.25 -8.45
N VAL A 110 10.95 9.98 -9.43
CA VAL A 110 11.27 11.41 -9.27
C VAL A 110 10.00 12.25 -9.22
N LEU A 111 9.93 13.18 -8.27
CA LEU A 111 8.84 14.12 -8.06
C LEU A 111 9.17 15.50 -8.68
N LYS A 112 8.16 16.35 -8.89
CA LYS A 112 8.33 17.70 -9.47
C LYS A 112 9.24 18.61 -8.64
N ASN A 113 9.31 18.39 -7.32
CA ASN A 113 10.23 19.08 -6.42
C ASN A 113 11.67 18.52 -6.45
N SER A 114 12.01 17.63 -7.39
CA SER A 114 13.29 16.93 -7.51
C SER A 114 13.63 15.97 -6.37
N GLN A 115 12.71 15.71 -5.44
CA GLN A 115 12.83 14.61 -4.48
C GLN A 115 12.40 13.29 -5.14
N LYS A 116 12.63 12.17 -4.46
CA LYS A 116 12.21 10.84 -4.91
C LYS A 116 11.21 10.27 -3.92
N SER A 117 10.16 9.62 -4.41
CA SER A 117 9.35 8.73 -3.59
C SER A 117 9.90 7.31 -3.61
N GLU A 118 9.46 6.47 -2.68
CA GLU A 118 9.96 5.11 -2.54
C GLU A 118 9.43 4.22 -3.68
N CYS A 119 10.27 3.31 -4.16
CA CYS A 119 9.86 2.23 -5.06
C CYS A 119 9.66 0.97 -4.21
N LEU A 120 8.40 0.60 -3.95
CA LEU A 120 8.07 -0.50 -3.03
C LEU A 120 7.38 -1.64 -3.77
N CYS A 121 7.66 -2.87 -3.34
CA CYS A 121 6.99 -4.06 -3.83
C CYS A 121 5.47 -4.00 -3.61
N ALA A 122 4.75 -4.56 -4.57
CA ALA A 122 3.32 -4.77 -4.53
C ALA A 122 3.00 -6.28 -4.54
N MET A 123 1.70 -6.61 -4.54
CA MET A 123 1.23 -8.00 -4.43
C MET A 123 1.25 -8.78 -5.76
N ASP A 124 1.46 -8.11 -6.88
CA ASP A 124 1.43 -8.71 -8.23
C ASP A 124 2.83 -9.11 -8.76
N GLY A 125 3.85 -9.05 -7.89
CA GLY A 125 5.24 -9.31 -8.25
C GLY A 125 5.97 -8.13 -8.91
N TYR A 126 5.34 -6.95 -9.01
CA TYR A 126 5.99 -5.73 -9.48
C TYR A 126 6.24 -4.74 -8.33
N SER A 127 7.04 -3.70 -8.60
CA SER A 127 7.20 -2.55 -7.71
C SER A 127 6.58 -1.30 -8.30
N TYR A 128 6.09 -0.42 -7.43
CA TYR A 128 5.42 0.83 -7.81
C TYR A 128 5.96 2.02 -7.01
N CYS A 129 5.89 3.20 -7.60
CA CYS A 129 6.22 4.44 -6.91
C CYS A 129 5.15 4.76 -5.86
N GLN A 130 5.58 4.91 -4.61
CA GLN A 130 4.69 5.27 -3.52
C GLN A 130 4.21 6.73 -3.68
N PRO A 131 2.90 6.99 -3.68
CA PRO A 131 2.40 8.35 -3.77
C PRO A 131 2.70 9.13 -2.49
N LYS A 132 3.05 10.40 -2.68
CA LYS A 132 3.13 11.39 -1.59
C LYS A 132 1.79 12.12 -1.47
N TRP A 133 1.51 12.67 -0.29
CA TRP A 133 0.26 13.38 0.01
C TRP A 133 -0.07 14.47 -1.02
N GLY A 134 0.91 15.15 -1.61
CA GLY A 134 0.64 16.15 -2.65
C GLY A 134 0.22 15.62 -4.03
N SER A 135 0.30 14.32 -4.28
CA SER A 135 -0.02 13.68 -5.58
C SER A 135 -1.53 13.73 -5.92
N GLU A 136 -1.85 13.39 -7.18
CA GLU A 136 -3.20 13.29 -7.72
C GLU A 136 -4.04 12.17 -7.08
N VAL A 137 -3.39 11.15 -6.50
CA VAL A 137 -4.06 10.05 -5.78
C VAL A 137 -4.92 10.57 -4.63
N PHE A 138 -4.50 11.68 -4.01
CA PHE A 138 -5.17 12.28 -2.86
C PHE A 138 -5.99 13.53 -3.23
N ASP A 139 -6.33 13.74 -4.50
CA ASP A 139 -7.09 14.92 -4.93
C ASP A 139 -8.43 15.05 -4.19
N LEU A 140 -9.17 13.96 -4.03
CA LEU A 140 -10.45 13.94 -3.32
C LEU A 140 -10.30 14.24 -1.82
N PHE A 141 -9.23 13.75 -1.19
CA PHE A 141 -8.92 14.09 0.20
C PHE A 141 -8.73 15.60 0.36
N TRP A 142 -7.92 16.20 -0.51
CA TRP A 142 -7.64 17.63 -0.45
C TRP A 142 -8.85 18.48 -0.80
N GLU A 143 -9.67 18.05 -1.76
CA GLU A 143 -10.93 18.72 -2.07
C GLU A 143 -11.86 18.72 -0.85
N TYR A 144 -11.99 17.58 -0.17
CA TYR A 144 -12.76 17.50 1.06
C TYR A 144 -12.21 18.45 2.13
N CYS A 145 -10.91 18.41 2.38
CA CYS A 145 -10.24 19.28 3.34
C CYS A 145 -10.46 20.77 3.04
N ASP A 146 -10.28 21.18 1.78
CA ASP A 146 -10.49 22.56 1.32
C ASP A 146 -11.96 23.00 1.39
N SER A 147 -12.90 22.06 1.30
CA SER A 147 -14.35 22.32 1.41
C SER A 147 -14.85 22.43 2.87
N SER A 148 -14.11 21.87 3.82
CA SER A 148 -14.45 21.92 5.25
C SER A 148 -14.15 23.30 5.84
N SER A 149 -15.03 23.80 6.73
CA SER A 149 -14.92 25.16 7.30
C SER A 149 -13.62 25.42 8.05
N ASP A 150 -13.06 24.38 8.69
CA ASP A 150 -11.92 24.48 9.60
C ASP A 150 -10.69 23.70 9.11
N ASN A 151 -10.73 23.20 7.86
CA ASN A 151 -9.69 22.33 7.29
C ASN A 151 -9.44 21.08 8.16
N VAL A 152 -10.54 20.44 8.57
CA VAL A 152 -10.59 19.26 9.44
C VAL A 152 -11.38 18.14 8.78
N VAL A 153 -10.94 16.91 8.99
CA VAL A 153 -11.59 15.68 8.55
C VAL A 153 -11.93 14.82 9.76
N SER A 154 -12.95 13.98 9.64
CA SER A 154 -13.24 12.98 10.66
C SER A 154 -12.07 12.01 10.81
N HIS A 155 -11.95 11.40 11.99
CA HIS A 155 -10.95 10.36 12.23
C HIS A 155 -11.03 9.22 11.21
N GLU A 156 -12.25 8.75 10.89
CA GLU A 156 -12.48 7.69 9.90
C GLU A 156 -11.95 8.06 8.51
N MET A 157 -12.22 9.29 8.06
CA MET A 157 -11.70 9.77 6.77
C MET A 157 -10.18 9.87 6.79
N TRP A 158 -9.60 10.41 7.87
CA TRP A 158 -8.15 10.45 8.03
C TRP A 158 -7.54 9.04 8.00
N ASN A 159 -8.14 8.09 8.72
CA ASN A 159 -7.70 6.70 8.77
C ASN A 159 -7.71 6.06 7.37
N TYR A 160 -8.81 6.18 6.63
CA TYR A 160 -8.90 5.69 5.25
C TYR A 160 -7.76 6.21 4.37
N TRP A 161 -7.55 7.53 4.33
CA TRP A 161 -6.55 8.13 3.46
C TRP A 161 -5.12 7.86 3.93
N SER A 162 -4.90 7.78 5.24
CA SER A 162 -3.61 7.40 5.83
C SER A 162 -3.25 5.97 5.48
N GLU A 163 -4.17 5.01 5.64
CA GLU A 163 -3.95 3.61 5.26
C GLU A 163 -3.75 3.48 3.75
N LEU A 164 -4.50 4.22 2.93
CA LEU A 164 -4.27 4.25 1.49
C LEU A 164 -2.87 4.79 1.17
N GLN A 165 -2.42 5.84 1.86
CA GLN A 165 -1.09 6.41 1.67
C GLN A 165 0.02 5.49 2.16
N ASN A 166 -0.19 4.69 3.19
CA ASN A 166 0.81 3.75 3.70
C ASN A 166 0.87 2.46 2.86
N HIS A 167 -0.27 2.04 2.30
CA HIS A 167 -0.41 0.73 1.67
C HIS A 167 -0.86 0.80 0.20
N TYR A 168 -0.73 1.96 -0.45
CA TYR A 168 -1.14 2.18 -1.84
C TYR A 168 -0.71 1.06 -2.79
N ASN A 169 0.58 0.70 -2.78
CA ASN A 169 1.14 -0.32 -3.68
C ASN A 169 0.50 -1.69 -3.47
N TYR A 170 0.19 -2.04 -2.22
CA TYR A 170 -0.53 -3.27 -1.90
C TYR A 170 -1.98 -3.17 -2.36
N TYR A 171 -2.66 -2.06 -2.09
CA TYR A 171 -4.06 -1.83 -2.46
C TYR A 171 -4.30 -1.95 -3.98
N ILE A 172 -3.49 -1.32 -4.82
CA ILE A 172 -3.70 -1.32 -6.28
C ILE A 172 -3.43 -2.67 -6.96
N ALA A 173 -2.65 -3.53 -6.31
CA ALA A 173 -2.18 -4.81 -6.86
C ALA A 173 -2.73 -6.01 -6.08
N ALA A 174 -3.54 -5.76 -5.05
CA ALA A 174 -4.06 -6.78 -4.16
C ALA A 174 -4.91 -7.78 -4.92
N PRO A 175 -4.71 -9.10 -4.73
CA PRO A 175 -5.70 -10.08 -5.17
C PRO A 175 -6.96 -9.93 -4.31
N ASP A 176 -8.12 -10.31 -4.85
CA ASP A 176 -9.45 -10.05 -4.25
C ASP A 176 -9.58 -10.42 -2.75
N CYS A 177 -8.88 -11.47 -2.31
CA CYS A 177 -8.95 -11.89 -0.91
C CYS A 177 -8.16 -11.00 0.05
N ALA A 178 -7.11 -10.32 -0.41
CA ALA A 178 -6.17 -9.62 0.47
C ALA A 178 -6.86 -8.51 1.28
N MET A 179 -7.83 -7.84 0.67
CA MET A 179 -8.60 -6.76 1.29
C MET A 179 -9.37 -7.18 2.54
N ASN A 180 -9.79 -8.45 2.61
CA ASN A 180 -10.51 -8.99 3.77
C ASN A 180 -9.58 -9.68 4.78
N ILE A 181 -8.34 -9.96 4.36
CA ILE A 181 -7.37 -10.70 5.16
C ILE A 181 -6.54 -9.73 6.00
N PHE A 182 -5.96 -8.70 5.38
CA PHE A 182 -5.08 -7.76 6.06
C PHE A 182 -5.85 -6.67 6.81
N TYR A 183 -5.56 -6.54 8.10
CA TYR A 183 -6.20 -5.53 8.95
C TYR A 183 -5.97 -4.11 8.44
N GLU A 184 -4.75 -3.80 7.99
CA GLU A 184 -4.40 -2.47 7.46
C GLU A 184 -5.15 -2.12 6.16
N LEU A 185 -5.65 -3.11 5.42
CA LEU A 185 -6.41 -2.89 4.18
C LEU A 185 -7.92 -2.85 4.41
N GLN A 186 -8.41 -3.28 5.57
CA GLN A 186 -9.86 -3.30 5.86
C GLN A 186 -10.52 -1.92 5.77
N PRO A 187 -9.91 -0.81 6.27
CA PRO A 187 -10.49 0.52 6.10
C PRO A 187 -10.72 0.88 4.63
N LEU A 188 -9.93 0.33 3.71
CA LEU A 188 -9.98 0.63 2.28
C LEU A 188 -11.10 -0.11 1.53
N VAL A 189 -11.82 -1.03 2.19
CA VAL A 189 -12.96 -1.76 1.61
C VAL A 189 -14.20 -0.89 1.50
N SER A 190 -14.36 0.08 2.40
CA SER A 190 -15.49 1.01 2.43
C SER A 190 -14.98 2.44 2.38
N VAL A 191 -15.31 3.14 1.30
CA VAL A 191 -15.04 4.58 1.22
C VAL A 191 -15.94 5.30 2.25
N PRO A 192 -15.37 6.15 3.13
CA PRO A 192 -16.14 6.87 4.14
C PRO A 192 -17.29 7.71 3.56
N GLU A 193 -18.39 7.81 4.30
CA GLU A 193 -19.53 8.67 3.95
C GLU A 193 -19.07 10.12 3.74
N GLY A 194 -19.56 10.79 2.69
CA GLY A 194 -19.16 12.15 2.30
C GLY A 194 -18.14 12.22 1.15
N ALA A 195 -17.24 11.23 1.02
CA ALA A 195 -16.37 11.16 -0.17
C ALA A 195 -17.17 10.86 -1.45
N TRP A 196 -18.25 10.07 -1.34
CA TRP A 196 -19.13 9.75 -2.46
C TRP A 196 -19.91 10.96 -2.98
N GLU A 197 -20.26 11.92 -2.12
CA GLU A 197 -20.99 13.13 -2.53
C GLU A 197 -20.14 14.00 -3.45
N ILE A 198 -18.84 14.10 -3.17
CA ILE A 198 -17.86 14.79 -4.02
C ILE A 198 -17.67 14.04 -5.34
N ILE A 199 -17.53 12.70 -5.30
CA ILE A 199 -17.40 11.88 -6.52
C ILE A 199 -18.62 12.06 -7.44
N VAL A 200 -19.83 12.05 -6.89
CA VAL A 200 -21.08 12.23 -7.66
C VAL A 200 -21.20 13.66 -8.18
N ALA A 201 -20.86 14.68 -7.40
CA ALA A 201 -20.88 16.07 -7.83
C ALA A 201 -19.87 16.34 -8.96
N GLY A 202 -18.66 15.77 -8.86
CA GLY A 202 -17.63 15.85 -9.89
C GLY A 202 -18.04 15.16 -11.20
N VAL A 203 -18.63 13.97 -11.14
CA VAL A 203 -19.10 13.24 -12.33
C VAL A 203 -20.25 13.99 -13.04
N ILE A 204 -21.16 14.62 -12.31
CA ILE A 204 -22.26 15.40 -12.91
C ILE A 204 -21.73 16.67 -13.59
N ALA A 205 -20.69 17.31 -13.04
CA ALA A 205 -20.10 18.53 -13.62
C ALA A 205 -19.37 18.31 -14.96
N TRP A 206 -18.97 17.07 -15.30
CA TRP A 206 -18.35 16.74 -16.58
C TRP A 206 -19.34 16.36 -17.69
N ILE A 207 -20.63 16.21 -17.36
CA ILE A 207 -21.69 15.82 -18.30
C ILE A 207 -22.51 17.04 -18.80
N VAL A 208 -22.22 18.25 -18.31
CA VAL A 208 -22.87 19.51 -18.70
C VAL A 208 -21.88 20.43 -19.42
#